data_AF-A0A0E2ASV7-F1
#
_entry.id   AF-A0A0E2ASV7-F1
#
_cell.length_a   1.000
_cell.length_b   1.000
_cell.length_c   1.000
_cell.angle_alpha   90.00
_cell.angle_beta   90.00
_cell.angle_gamma   90.00
#
_symmetry.space_group_name_H-M   'P 1'
#
loop_
_entity.id
_entity.type
_entity.pdbx_description
1 polymer ?
#
loop_
_entity_poly.entity_id
_entity_poly.type
_entity_poly.pdbx_seq_one_letter_code
_entity_poly.pdbx_strand_id
1 'polypeptide(L)'
;MKINFRRIKVKTAIDGEVEEFDVAKTVGNAIYCNTPDLGELEFAQRIYKEGEVEVDEQGANIIRNYVDPAPILAVVKTAIYNELDKAIINSQNQ
;
A
#
# COMPACT_ATOMS: atom_id res chain seq x y z
N MET A 1 -11.98 -2.53 1.81
CA MET A 1 -11.86 -2.70 0.35
C MET A 1 -10.64 -3.55 0.09
N LYS A 2 -10.74 -4.54 -0.81
CA LYS A 2 -9.59 -5.36 -1.17
C LYS A 2 -8.62 -4.60 -2.09
N ILE A 3 -7.34 -4.53 -1.72
CA ILE A 3 -6.27 -3.94 -2.54
C ILE A 3 -5.29 -5.02 -2.95
N ASN A 4 -4.94 -5.08 -4.23
CA ASN A 4 -3.95 -6.00 -4.79
C ASN A 4 -2.59 -5.31 -4.97
N PHE A 5 -1.72 -5.43 -3.96
CA PHE A 5 -0.38 -4.86 -3.96
C PHE A 5 0.58 -5.52 -4.96
N ARG A 6 0.19 -6.65 -5.59
CA ARG A 6 0.99 -7.27 -6.66
C ARG A 6 0.78 -6.63 -8.04
N ARG A 7 -0.25 -5.79 -8.18
CA ARG A 7 -0.69 -5.22 -9.46
C ARG A 7 -1.02 -3.74 -9.32
N ILE A 8 -0.15 -3.00 -8.65
CA ILE A 8 -0.30 -1.54 -8.54
C ILE A 8 0.03 -0.91 -9.88
N LYS A 9 -0.91 -0.14 -10.43
CA LYS A 9 -0.73 0.58 -11.70
C LYS A 9 0.02 1.88 -11.46
N VAL A 10 1.27 1.92 -11.91
CA VAL A 10 2.18 3.06 -11.72
C VAL A 10 2.31 3.79 -13.05
N LYS A 11 2.10 5.12 -13.03
CA LYS A 11 2.43 5.98 -14.17
C LYS A 11 3.94 6.20 -14.18
N THR A 12 4.65 5.56 -15.12
CA THR A 12 6.11 5.52 -15.20
C THR A 12 6.69 6.63 -16.05
N ALA A 13 5.89 7.22 -16.94
CA ALA A 13 6.29 8.35 -17.78
C ALA A 13 5.31 9.52 -17.68
N ILE A 14 5.82 10.74 -17.87
CA ILE A 14 5.02 11.98 -17.74
C ILE A 14 3.88 12.02 -18.77
N ASP A 15 4.12 11.48 -19.95
CA ASP A 15 3.20 11.42 -21.09
C ASP A 15 2.10 10.35 -20.97
N GLY A 16 2.18 9.46 -19.96
CA GLY A 16 1.05 8.59 -19.62
C GLY A 16 1.32 7.09 -19.67
N GLU A 17 2.55 6.63 -19.89
CA GLU A 17 2.87 5.21 -19.79
C GLU A 17 2.53 4.68 -18.38
N VAL A 18 1.84 3.54 -18.33
CA VAL A 18 1.43 2.87 -17.10
C VAL A 18 1.90 1.43 -17.13
N GLU A 19 2.56 1.03 -16.06
CA GLU A 19 3.04 -0.34 -15.85
C GLU A 19 2.49 -0.89 -14.53
N GLU A 20 2.41 -2.22 -14.43
CA GLU A 20 2.03 -2.89 -13.19
C GLU A 20 3.26 -3.28 -12.38
N PHE A 21 3.25 -2.89 -11.11
CA PHE A 21 4.32 -3.20 -10.16
C PHE A 21 3.81 -4.11 -9.05
N ASP A 22 4.61 -5.13 -8.72
CA ASP A 22 4.46 -5.86 -7.46
C ASP A 22 5.22 -5.13 -6.35
N VAL A 23 4.45 -4.49 -5.47
CA VAL A 23 4.95 -3.75 -4.31
C VAL A 23 4.62 -4.44 -2.99
N ALA A 24 4.00 -5.62 -3.02
CA ALA A 24 3.53 -6.32 -1.81
C ALA A 24 4.68 -6.54 -0.81
N LYS A 25 5.83 -7.01 -1.30
CA LYS A 25 7.01 -7.23 -0.46
C LYS A 25 7.58 -5.92 0.08
N THR A 26 7.62 -4.89 -0.74
CA THR A 26 8.16 -3.58 -0.38
C THR A 26 7.31 -2.92 0.70
N VAL A 27 5.99 -2.89 0.52
CA VAL A 27 5.05 -2.34 1.51
C VAL A 27 5.04 -3.16 2.79
N GLY A 28 4.97 -4.50 2.68
CA GLY A 28 5.03 -5.40 3.83
C GLY A 28 6.31 -5.20 4.64
N ASN A 29 7.48 -5.13 3.99
CA ASN A 29 8.74 -4.90 4.68
C ASN A 29 8.84 -3.49 5.28
N ALA A 30 8.29 -2.46 4.62
CA ALA A 30 8.28 -1.10 5.16
C ALA A 30 7.59 -1.03 6.53
N ILE A 31 6.48 -1.75 6.70
CA ILE A 31 5.79 -1.84 7.99
C ILE A 31 6.54 -2.80 8.93
N TYR A 32 6.81 -4.03 8.50
CA TYR A 32 7.40 -5.09 9.32
C TYR A 32 8.71 -4.69 9.99
N CYS A 33 9.58 -3.96 9.28
CA CYS A 33 10.88 -3.58 9.80
C CYS A 33 10.87 -2.34 10.71
N ASN A 34 9.75 -1.61 10.80
CA ASN A 34 9.70 -0.31 11.46
C ASN A 34 8.59 -0.17 12.49
N THR A 35 7.60 -1.07 12.51
CA THR A 35 6.52 -1.01 13.50
C THR A 35 6.94 -1.53 14.87
N PRO A 36 6.57 -0.85 15.97
CA PRO A 36 6.63 -1.40 17.32
C PRO A 36 5.37 -2.19 17.71
N ASP A 37 4.31 -2.16 16.90
CA ASP A 37 3.00 -2.75 17.20
C ASP A 37 2.87 -4.16 16.62
N LEU A 38 2.40 -5.12 17.44
CA LEU A 38 2.28 -6.52 17.02
C LEU A 38 1.17 -6.72 15.98
N GLY A 39 0.07 -5.97 16.07
CA GLY A 39 -1.02 -6.03 15.09
C GLY A 39 -0.60 -5.48 13.73
N GLU A 40 0.15 -4.39 13.71
CA GLU A 40 0.75 -3.86 12.48
C GLU A 40 1.78 -4.83 11.89
N LEU A 41 2.55 -5.53 12.73
CA LEU A 41 3.49 -6.57 12.29
C LEU A 41 2.75 -7.74 11.61
N GLU A 42 1.65 -8.21 12.18
CA GLU A 42 0.81 -9.25 11.58
C GLU A 42 0.18 -8.77 10.26
N PHE A 43 -0.30 -7.54 10.23
CA PHE A 43 -0.83 -6.92 9.02
C PHE A 43 0.23 -6.83 7.90
N ALA A 44 1.45 -6.44 8.24
CA ALA A 44 2.59 -6.39 7.34
C ALA A 44 2.91 -7.77 6.72
N GLN A 45 2.88 -8.83 7.54
CA GLN A 45 3.08 -10.19 7.06
C GLN A 45 1.98 -10.64 6.09
N ARG A 46 0.73 -10.26 6.33
CA ARG A 46 -0.39 -10.55 5.41
C ARG A 46 -0.18 -9.86 4.08
N ILE A 47 0.16 -8.55 4.07
CA ILE A 47 0.49 -7.84 2.82
C ILE A 47 1.61 -8.55 2.07
N TYR A 48 2.69 -8.91 2.77
CA TYR A 48 3.86 -9.58 2.16
C TYR A 48 3.51 -10.94 1.55
N LYS A 49 2.77 -11.78 2.28
CA LYS A 49 2.49 -13.18 1.90
C LYS A 49 1.31 -13.29 0.95
N GLU A 50 0.22 -12.61 1.25
CA GLU A 50 -1.04 -12.72 0.52
C GLU A 50 -1.07 -11.78 -0.68
N GLY A 51 -0.40 -10.62 -0.62
CA GLY A 51 -0.28 -9.62 -1.69
C GLY A 51 -1.59 -8.94 -2.09
N GLU A 52 -2.74 -9.49 -1.72
CA GLU A 52 -4.05 -8.90 -1.90
C GLU A 52 -4.83 -9.03 -0.59
N VAL A 53 -5.07 -7.90 0.08
CA VAL A 53 -5.63 -7.87 1.45
C VAL A 53 -6.79 -6.88 1.54
N GLU A 54 -7.68 -7.12 2.49
CA GLU A 54 -8.68 -6.12 2.90
C GLU A 54 -7.99 -4.96 3.61
N VAL A 55 -8.30 -3.75 3.17
CA VAL A 55 -7.82 -2.49 3.72
C VAL A 55 -9.02 -1.61 4.03
N ASP A 56 -9.16 -1.26 5.30
CA ASP A 56 -10.08 -0.24 5.82
C ASP A 56 -9.31 1.07 6.04
N GLU A 57 -9.98 2.07 6.62
CA GLU A 57 -9.35 3.37 6.90
C GLU A 57 -8.12 3.26 7.82
N GLN A 58 -8.17 2.41 8.85
CA GLN A 58 -7.05 2.21 9.77
C GLN A 58 -5.86 1.56 9.04
N GLY A 59 -6.11 0.48 8.28
CA GLY A 59 -5.10 -0.17 7.47
C GLY A 59 -4.48 0.76 6.44
N ALA A 60 -5.27 1.62 5.81
CA ALA A 60 -4.78 2.64 4.88
C ALA A 60 -3.84 3.65 5.57
N ASN A 61 -4.20 4.12 6.77
CA ASN A 61 -3.37 5.03 7.54
C ASN A 61 -2.06 4.36 8.00
N ILE A 62 -2.10 3.10 8.44
CA ILE A 62 -0.90 2.32 8.77
C ILE A 62 0.04 2.25 7.55
N ILE A 63 -0.47 1.81 6.39
CA ILE A 63 0.35 1.69 5.18
C ILE A 63 0.96 3.05 4.82
N ARG A 64 0.19 4.13 4.85
CA ARG A 64 0.68 5.47 4.53
C ARG A 64 1.80 5.91 5.48
N ASN A 65 1.65 5.69 6.78
CA ASN A 65 2.64 6.08 7.80
C ASN A 65 4.01 5.43 7.60
N TYR A 66 4.06 4.18 7.10
CA TYR A 66 5.32 3.46 6.89
C TYR A 66 5.84 3.53 5.45
N VAL A 67 4.97 3.73 4.45
CA VAL A 67 5.37 3.93 3.06
C VAL A 67 5.98 5.32 2.85
N ASP A 68 5.47 6.34 3.52
CA ASP A 68 5.93 7.73 3.34
C ASP A 68 7.42 7.95 3.68
N PRO A 69 7.96 7.49 4.82
CA PRO A 69 9.38 7.60 5.11
C PRO A 69 10.25 6.57 4.38
N ALA A 70 9.67 5.52 3.77
CA ALA A 70 10.44 4.46 3.12
C ALA A 70 11.13 4.95 1.82
N PRO A 71 12.29 4.37 1.45
CA PRO A 71 13.02 4.70 0.22
C PRO A 71 12.35 4.08 -1.03
N ILE A 72 11.08 4.42 -1.25
CA ILE A 72 10.26 4.00 -2.40
C ILE A 72 10.17 5.19 -3.36
N LEU A 73 10.25 4.93 -4.67
CA LEU A 73 10.13 5.97 -5.69
C LEU A 73 8.80 6.72 -5.56
N ALA A 74 8.83 8.04 -5.71
CA ALA A 74 7.66 8.90 -5.54
C ALA A 74 6.48 8.50 -6.45
N VAL A 75 6.75 8.10 -7.70
CA VAL A 75 5.72 7.62 -8.64
C VAL A 75 5.01 6.36 -8.14
N VAL A 76 5.73 5.47 -7.46
CA VAL A 76 5.17 4.26 -6.85
C VAL A 76 4.37 4.62 -5.59
N LYS A 77 4.87 5.54 -4.75
CA LYS A 77 4.13 6.05 -3.58
C LYS A 77 2.79 6.66 -3.99
N THR A 78 2.79 7.52 -5.01
CA THR A 78 1.56 8.11 -5.56
C THR A 78 0.55 7.05 -5.99
N ALA A 79 0.99 6.01 -6.69
CA ALA A 79 0.12 4.92 -7.11
C ALA A 79 -0.45 4.14 -5.91
N ILE A 80 0.36 3.86 -4.89
CA ILE A 80 -0.11 3.24 -3.64
C ILE A 80 -1.15 4.14 -2.97
N TYR A 81 -0.87 5.43 -2.78
CA TYR A 81 -1.77 6.38 -2.13
C TYR A 81 -3.12 6.49 -2.84
N ASN A 82 -3.13 6.48 -4.18
CA ASN A 82 -4.37 6.47 -4.95
C ASN A 82 -5.25 5.24 -4.66
N GLU A 83 -4.66 4.06 -4.44
CA GLU A 83 -5.43 2.87 -4.03
C GLU A 83 -5.91 2.95 -2.59
N LEU A 84 -5.11 3.53 -1.69
CA LEU A 84 -5.52 3.75 -0.29
C LEU A 84 -6.68 4.75 -0.18
N ASP A 85 -6.66 5.83 -0.96
CA ASP A 85 -7.71 6.84 -0.93
C ASP A 85 -9.06 6.28 -1.38
N LYS A 86 -9.07 5.36 -2.36
CA LYS A 86 -10.29 4.63 -2.75
C LYS A 86 -10.83 3.79 -1.59
N ALA A 87 -9.96 3.17 -0.78
CA ALA A 87 -10.38 2.39 0.39
C ALA A 87 -11.02 3.29 1.46
N ILE A 88 -10.45 4.46 1.71
CA ILE A 88 -10.96 5.43 2.69
C ILE A 88 -12.32 5.97 2.25
N ILE A 89 -12.45 6.41 0.99
CA ILE A 89 -13.72 6.92 0.44
C ILE A 89 -14.82 5.86 0.53
N ASN A 90 -14.51 4.60 0.22
CA ASN A 90 -15.50 3.52 0.32
C ASN A 90 -15.94 3.24 1.76
N SER A 91 -15.07 3.48 2.75
CA SER A 91 -15.39 3.27 4.17
C SER A 91 -16.32 4.36 4.73
N GLN A 92 -16.33 5.56 4.15
CA GLN A 92 -17.19 6.68 4.57
C GLN A 92 -18.60 6.66 3.97
N ASN A 93 -18.83 5.83 2.94
CA ASN A 93 -20.11 5.72 2.23
C ASN A 93 -20.92 4.46 2.61
N GLN A 94 -20.52 3.75 3.66
CA GLN A 94 -21.21 2.59 4.25
C GLN A 94 -21.74 2.94 5.64
#